data_AF-A0A9D4ENZ7-F1
#
_entry.id   AF-A0A9D4ENZ7-F1
#
_cell.length_a   1.000
_cell.length_b   1.000
_cell.length_c   1.000
_cell.angle_alpha   90.00
_cell.angle_beta   90.00
_cell.angle_gamma   90.00
#
_symmetry.space_group_name_H-M   'P 1'
#
loop_
_entity.id
_entity.type
_entity.pdbx_description
1 polymer ?
#
loop_
_entity_poly.entity_id
_entity_poly.type
_entity_poly.pdbx_seq_one_letter_code
_entity_poly.pdbx_strand_id
1 'polypeptide(L)'
;MASLAGVFKEKERTNWLKAWLALDIAKLGFENFVTSESQNFHDHIYDQVRSTCTSCTTKNVRKIFFICPMQICNKVREKIITEHRYNSGSWNNTDAQKWQTNRGYCEIAKFYIQTDGYAAKTSFQEIDFNGVVSYMLNCKRFESLLSFPITTGNPTTHMPACLLYKAREIHKAVRHSADMKLSDRDLQDYFKTLKELLRDPGKILSLSLSHDSHAQNAVKKLEKVVC
;
A
#
# COMPACT_ATOMS: atom_id res chain seq x y z
N MET A 1 -11.79 -29.64 23.98
CA MET A 1 -11.32 -29.10 22.69
C MET A 1 -12.54 -28.87 21.80
N ALA A 2 -12.83 -27.64 21.41
CA ALA A 2 -13.88 -27.39 20.41
C ALA A 2 -13.44 -27.99 19.06
N SER A 3 -14.32 -28.71 18.37
CA SER A 3 -14.00 -29.22 17.03
C SER A 3 -13.80 -28.05 16.08
N LEU A 4 -12.89 -28.19 15.10
CA LEU A 4 -12.69 -27.20 14.03
C LEU A 4 -14.02 -26.78 13.39
N ALA A 5 -14.94 -27.72 13.20
CA ALA A 5 -16.29 -27.46 12.68
C ALA A 5 -17.16 -26.59 13.62
N GLY A 6 -16.97 -26.68 14.94
CA GLY A 6 -17.64 -25.81 15.92
C GLY A 6 -17.08 -24.38 15.95
N VAL A 7 -15.78 -24.21 15.66
CA VAL A 7 -15.13 -22.91 15.57
C VAL A 7 -15.69 -22.06 14.41
N PHE A 8 -16.04 -22.69 13.28
CA PHE A 8 -16.67 -22.00 12.14
C PHE A 8 -18.18 -21.77 12.27
N LYS A 9 -18.82 -22.22 13.36
CA LYS A 9 -20.25 -21.95 13.64
C LYS A 9 -20.47 -20.65 14.41
N GLU A 10 -19.44 -20.10 15.04
CA GLU A 10 -19.53 -18.85 15.76
C GLU A 10 -19.53 -17.68 14.77
N LYS A 11 -20.68 -16.98 14.67
CA LYS A 11 -20.90 -15.90 13.71
C LYS A 11 -19.78 -14.86 13.72
N GLU A 12 -19.33 -14.45 14.89
CA GLU A 12 -18.29 -13.44 15.06
C GLU A 12 -16.93 -13.89 14.50
N ARG A 13 -16.59 -15.18 14.60
CA ARG A 13 -15.37 -15.73 13.99
C ARG A 13 -15.48 -15.80 12.48
N THR A 14 -16.65 -16.19 11.98
CA THR A 14 -16.94 -16.16 10.54
C THR A 14 -16.84 -14.75 9.98
N ASN A 15 -17.33 -13.74 10.71
CA ASN A 15 -17.19 -12.33 10.35
C ASN A 15 -15.72 -11.90 10.31
N TRP A 16 -14.92 -12.30 11.29
CA TRP A 16 -13.48 -12.04 11.29
C TRP A 16 -12.78 -12.64 10.05
N LEU A 17 -13.12 -13.87 9.66
CA LEU A 17 -12.63 -14.49 8.42
C LEU A 17 -13.08 -13.74 7.16
N LYS A 18 -14.35 -13.31 7.11
CA LYS A 18 -14.88 -12.47 6.03
C LYS A 18 -14.09 -11.16 5.92
N ALA A 19 -13.73 -10.53 7.03
CA ALA A 19 -12.93 -9.31 7.04
C ALA A 19 -11.48 -9.54 6.54
N TRP A 20 -10.86 -10.66 6.91
CA TRP A 20 -9.56 -11.06 6.36
C TRP A 20 -9.61 -11.23 4.84
N LEU A 21 -10.61 -11.97 4.35
CA LEU A 21 -10.82 -12.15 2.92
C LEU A 21 -11.10 -10.81 2.21
N ALA A 22 -11.84 -9.91 2.84
CA ALA A 22 -12.12 -8.58 2.29
C ALA A 22 -10.85 -7.75 2.09
N LEU A 23 -9.90 -7.81 3.03
CA LEU A 23 -8.61 -7.13 2.90
C LEU A 23 -7.80 -7.68 1.73
N ASP A 24 -7.78 -9.00 1.53
CA ASP A 24 -7.05 -9.61 0.41
C ASP A 24 -7.74 -9.31 -0.94
N ILE A 25 -9.08 -9.30 -0.99
CA ILE A 25 -9.83 -8.84 -2.17
C ILE A 25 -9.52 -7.38 -2.48
N ALA A 26 -9.49 -6.50 -1.46
CA ALA A 26 -9.19 -5.09 -1.65
C ALA A 26 -7.75 -4.88 -2.14
N LYS A 27 -6.79 -5.65 -1.62
CA LYS A 27 -5.40 -5.66 -2.11
C LYS A 27 -5.35 -5.95 -3.62
N LEU A 28 -6.04 -7.00 -4.07
CA LEU A 28 -6.10 -7.35 -5.49
C LEU A 28 -6.75 -6.23 -6.33
N GLY A 29 -7.72 -5.52 -5.77
CA GLY A 29 -8.34 -4.36 -6.41
C GLY A 29 -7.38 -3.19 -6.65
N PHE A 30 -6.34 -3.05 -5.82
CA PHE A 30 -5.32 -2.01 -5.98
C PHE A 30 -4.16 -2.38 -6.90
N GLU A 31 -4.00 -3.66 -7.22
CA GLU A 31 -2.77 -4.20 -7.79
C GLU A 31 -2.35 -3.48 -9.08
N ASN A 32 -3.28 -3.31 -10.02
CA ASN A 32 -2.99 -2.63 -11.30
C ASN A 32 -2.68 -1.16 -11.09
N PHE A 33 -3.51 -0.47 -10.32
CA PHE A 33 -3.32 0.94 -10.02
C PHE A 33 -1.98 1.21 -9.37
N VAL A 34 -1.66 0.49 -8.28
CA VAL A 34 -0.40 0.67 -7.56
C VAL A 34 0.78 0.28 -8.44
N THR A 35 0.67 -0.77 -9.26
CA THR A 35 1.73 -1.16 -10.21
C THR A 35 1.97 -0.06 -11.23
N SER A 36 0.92 0.45 -11.88
CA SER A 36 0.99 1.50 -12.90
C SER A 36 1.56 2.79 -12.32
N GLU A 37 1.05 3.25 -11.17
CA GLU A 37 1.57 4.46 -10.51
C GLU A 37 3.02 4.29 -10.06
N SER A 38 3.42 3.08 -9.61
CA SER A 38 4.81 2.82 -9.25
C SER A 38 5.74 2.83 -10.46
N GLN A 39 5.29 2.31 -11.61
CA GLN A 39 6.03 2.37 -12.86
C GLN A 39 6.20 3.81 -13.33
N ASN A 40 5.11 4.58 -13.39
CA ASN A 40 5.15 6.00 -13.73
C ASN A 40 6.08 6.79 -12.79
N PHE A 41 6.04 6.48 -11.49
CA PHE A 41 6.90 7.12 -10.50
C PHE A 41 8.38 6.75 -10.69
N HIS A 42 8.65 5.48 -10.98
CA HIS A 42 10.00 5.00 -11.27
C HIS A 42 10.58 5.70 -12.50
N ASP A 43 9.82 5.76 -13.60
CA ASP A 43 10.22 6.47 -14.81
C ASP A 43 10.49 7.95 -14.52
N HIS A 44 9.60 8.59 -13.75
CA HIS A 44 9.76 9.99 -13.36
C HIS A 44 11.05 10.25 -12.54
N ILE A 45 11.44 9.34 -11.64
CA ILE A 45 12.72 9.45 -10.94
C ILE A 45 13.88 9.43 -11.94
N TYR A 46 13.86 8.50 -12.90
CA TYR A 46 14.95 8.34 -13.87
C TYR A 46 15.00 9.47 -14.90
N ASP A 47 13.86 10.03 -15.30
CA ASP A 47 13.77 11.23 -16.13
C ASP A 47 14.43 12.45 -15.45
N GLN A 48 14.31 12.56 -14.12
CA GLN A 48 14.98 13.63 -13.37
C GLN A 48 16.47 13.38 -13.19
N VAL A 49 16.89 12.12 -13.01
CA VAL A 49 18.31 11.77 -12.83
C VAL A 49 19.08 11.84 -14.17
N ARG A 50 18.40 11.59 -15.30
CA ARG A 50 18.94 11.62 -16.68
C ARG A 50 20.19 10.75 -16.88
N SER A 51 20.31 9.64 -16.15
CA SER A 51 21.48 8.76 -16.23
C SER A 51 21.18 7.36 -15.68
N THR A 52 21.88 6.35 -16.20
CA THR A 52 21.85 4.95 -15.74
C THR A 52 23.18 4.56 -15.09
N CYS A 53 23.13 3.68 -14.10
CA CYS A 53 24.29 3.25 -13.33
C CYS A 53 24.60 1.79 -13.67
N THR A 54 25.65 1.58 -14.45
CA THR A 54 26.05 0.24 -14.92
C THR A 54 26.94 -0.52 -13.95
N SER A 55 27.40 0.13 -12.87
CA SER A 55 28.49 -0.38 -12.02
C SER A 55 28.15 -0.46 -10.54
N CYS A 56 26.90 -0.21 -10.12
CA CYS A 56 26.53 -0.30 -8.71
C CYS A 56 26.42 -1.76 -8.27
N THR A 57 27.35 -2.21 -7.43
CA THR A 57 27.41 -3.60 -6.94
C THR A 57 26.87 -3.77 -5.51
N THR A 58 26.47 -2.68 -4.85
CA THR A 58 25.99 -2.76 -3.46
C THR A 58 24.49 -2.96 -3.37
N LYS A 59 24.09 -4.00 -2.61
CA LYS A 59 22.73 -4.14 -2.08
C LYS A 59 22.47 -3.16 -0.94
N ASN A 60 23.52 -2.78 -0.21
CA ASN A 60 23.41 -1.89 0.94
C ASN A 60 23.28 -0.44 0.48
N VAL A 61 22.04 0.04 0.45
CA VAL A 61 21.69 1.40 0.03
C VAL A 61 22.30 2.46 0.94
N ARG A 62 22.55 2.17 2.22
CA ARG A 62 23.15 3.15 3.15
C ARG A 62 24.62 3.45 2.81
N LYS A 63 25.29 2.54 2.13
CA LYS A 63 26.69 2.71 1.68
C LYS A 63 26.81 3.17 0.23
N ILE A 64 25.69 3.43 -0.44
CA ILE A 64 25.66 3.67 -1.89
C ILE A 64 26.44 4.92 -2.31
N PHE A 65 26.48 5.94 -1.44
CA PHE A 65 27.27 7.15 -1.64
C PHE A 65 28.76 6.86 -1.82
N PHE A 66 29.30 5.86 -1.14
CA PHE A 66 30.72 5.50 -1.23
C PHE A 66 31.03 4.52 -2.35
N ILE A 67 30.02 3.79 -2.85
CA ILE A 67 30.22 2.64 -3.73
C ILE A 67 29.82 2.94 -5.18
N CYS A 68 28.87 3.85 -5.42
CA CYS A 68 28.45 4.21 -6.76
C CYS A 68 29.43 5.23 -7.38
N PRO A 69 30.30 4.85 -8.33
CA PRO A 69 31.38 5.73 -8.81
C PRO A 69 30.83 6.99 -9.51
N MET A 70 29.67 6.86 -10.16
CA MET A 70 29.00 7.95 -10.88
C MET A 70 28.02 8.74 -10.01
N GLN A 71 27.86 8.38 -8.73
CA GLN A 71 26.87 8.96 -7.80
C GLN A 71 25.40 8.89 -8.26
N ILE A 72 25.10 8.19 -9.36
CA ILE A 72 23.75 8.08 -9.94
C ILE A 72 22.79 7.44 -8.95
N CYS A 73 23.18 6.33 -8.34
CA CYS A 73 22.32 5.68 -7.35
C CYS A 73 22.15 6.53 -6.08
N ASN A 74 23.09 7.42 -5.75
CA ASN A 74 22.87 8.38 -4.67
C ASN A 74 21.83 9.44 -5.06
N LYS A 75 21.86 9.95 -6.29
CA LYS A 75 20.81 10.86 -6.80
C LYS A 75 19.42 10.20 -6.77
N VAL A 76 19.32 8.95 -7.22
CA VAL A 76 18.08 8.16 -7.13
C VAL A 76 17.64 8.04 -5.67
N ARG A 77 18.54 7.68 -4.76
CA ARG A 77 18.27 7.57 -3.32
C ARG A 77 17.72 8.87 -2.75
N GLU A 78 18.32 10.02 -3.09
CA GLU A 78 17.85 11.34 -2.65
C GLU A 78 16.43 11.61 -3.13
N LYS A 79 16.12 11.32 -4.40
CA LYS A 79 14.76 11.45 -4.93
C LYS A 79 13.75 10.59 -4.18
N ILE A 80 14.09 9.32 -3.94
CA ILE A 80 13.26 8.40 -3.14
C ILE A 80 12.98 8.97 -1.73
N ILE A 81 13.98 9.55 -1.06
CA ILE A 81 13.78 10.17 0.26
C ILE A 81 12.85 11.37 0.16
N THR A 82 13.09 12.27 -0.79
CA THR A 82 12.31 13.51 -0.92
C THR A 82 10.85 13.28 -1.26
N GLU A 83 10.53 12.15 -1.89
CA GLU A 83 9.19 11.72 -2.24
C GLU A 83 8.49 10.97 -1.10
N HIS A 84 9.21 10.68 -0.01
CA HIS A 84 8.61 10.17 1.22
C HIS A 84 8.07 11.33 2.06
N ARG A 85 6.83 11.21 2.55
CA ARG A 85 6.13 12.27 3.30
C ARG A 85 6.91 12.73 4.54
N TYR A 86 7.61 11.82 5.20
CA TYR A 86 8.44 12.07 6.39
C TYR A 86 9.95 11.90 6.18
N ASN A 87 10.42 11.86 4.92
CA ASN A 87 11.85 11.66 4.58
C ASN A 87 12.52 10.45 5.28
N SER A 88 11.78 9.37 5.55
CA SER A 88 12.23 8.25 6.37
C SER A 88 11.59 6.95 5.88
N GLY A 89 12.35 5.88 5.73
CA GLY A 89 11.81 4.61 5.22
C GLY A 89 12.76 3.45 5.47
N SER A 90 12.36 2.26 5.04
CA SER A 90 13.17 1.06 5.23
C SER A 90 14.08 0.78 4.04
N TRP A 91 15.35 1.16 4.20
CA TRP A 91 16.41 0.73 3.27
C TRP A 91 16.66 -0.77 3.27
N ASN A 92 16.23 -1.50 4.31
CA ASN A 92 16.42 -2.94 4.41
C ASN A 92 15.48 -3.71 3.47
N ASN A 93 14.37 -3.09 3.07
CA ASN A 93 13.39 -3.70 2.18
C ASN A 93 13.75 -3.57 0.70
N THR A 94 14.75 -2.76 0.35
CA THR A 94 15.07 -2.39 -1.04
C THR A 94 16.49 -2.79 -1.44
N ASP A 95 16.64 -3.24 -2.68
CA ASP A 95 17.92 -3.60 -3.27
C ASP A 95 18.28 -2.63 -4.40
N ALA A 96 19.29 -1.78 -4.16
CA ALA A 96 19.70 -0.77 -5.14
C ALA A 96 20.28 -1.35 -6.44
N GLN A 97 20.76 -2.60 -6.43
CA GLN A 97 21.20 -3.25 -7.67
C GLN A 97 20.04 -3.49 -8.64
N LYS A 98 18.81 -3.53 -8.11
CA LYS A 98 17.61 -3.84 -8.89
C LYS A 98 16.81 -2.59 -9.27
N TRP A 99 17.17 -1.41 -8.80
CA TRP A 99 16.43 -0.17 -9.08
C TRP A 99 16.31 0.15 -10.57
N GLN A 100 17.26 -0.27 -11.41
CA GLN A 100 17.21 -0.02 -12.86
C GLN A 100 16.68 -1.19 -13.68
N THR A 101 16.22 -2.26 -13.02
CA THR A 101 15.62 -3.40 -13.71
C THR A 101 14.18 -3.11 -14.10
N ASN A 102 13.60 -3.97 -14.93
CA ASN A 102 12.16 -3.96 -15.25
C ASN A 102 11.25 -4.12 -14.02
N ARG A 103 11.78 -4.50 -12.85
CA ARG A 103 11.06 -4.57 -11.56
C ARG A 103 11.54 -3.53 -10.56
N GLY A 104 12.35 -2.57 -11.00
CA GLY A 104 12.91 -1.53 -10.15
C GLY A 104 11.85 -0.69 -9.43
N TYR A 105 10.69 -0.50 -10.06
CA TYR A 105 9.55 0.20 -9.46
C TYR A 105 9.10 -0.45 -8.13
N CYS A 106 9.09 -1.78 -8.05
CA CYS A 106 8.72 -2.50 -6.83
C CYS A 106 9.81 -2.36 -5.76
N GLU A 107 11.09 -2.37 -6.15
CA GLU A 107 12.21 -2.17 -5.24
C GLU A 107 12.23 -0.77 -4.64
N ILE A 108 11.89 0.25 -5.43
CA ILE A 108 11.74 1.63 -4.95
C ILE A 108 10.53 1.74 -4.01
N ALA A 109 9.38 1.18 -4.37
CA ALA A 109 8.17 1.25 -3.55
C ALA A 109 8.35 0.61 -2.16
N LYS A 110 9.13 -0.48 -2.06
CA LYS A 110 9.44 -1.15 -0.79
C LYS A 110 10.09 -0.27 0.27
N PHE A 111 10.81 0.80 -0.12
CA PHE A 111 11.37 1.77 0.82
C PHE A 111 10.31 2.45 1.69
N TYR A 112 9.13 2.70 1.12
CA TYR A 112 8.03 3.41 1.78
C TYR A 112 7.21 2.52 2.71
N ILE A 113 7.53 1.22 2.77
CA ILE A 113 6.93 0.29 3.72
C ILE A 113 7.76 0.36 5.00
N GLN A 114 7.16 0.94 6.06
CA GLN A 114 7.88 1.27 7.31
C GLN A 114 8.42 0.06 8.06
N THR A 115 7.77 -1.10 7.94
CA THR A 115 8.17 -2.33 8.62
C THR A 115 9.11 -3.15 7.73
N ASP A 116 10.15 -3.72 8.33
CA ASP A 116 11.03 -4.70 7.66
C ASP A 116 10.27 -6.00 7.33
N GLY A 117 10.84 -6.79 6.41
CA GLY A 117 10.29 -8.10 6.01
C GLY A 117 9.84 -8.18 4.55
N TYR A 118 10.02 -7.11 3.77
CA TYR A 118 9.62 -7.07 2.36
C TYR A 118 10.80 -7.25 1.39
N ALA A 119 12.03 -7.40 1.90
CA ALA A 119 13.25 -7.53 1.09
C ALA A 119 13.16 -8.59 -0.03
N ALA A 120 12.59 -9.76 0.28
CA ALA A 120 12.45 -10.87 -0.66
C ALA A 120 11.29 -10.70 -1.67
N LYS A 121 10.41 -9.70 -1.46
CA LYS A 121 9.21 -9.49 -2.28
C LYS A 121 9.59 -8.83 -3.61
N THR A 122 9.12 -9.39 -4.71
CA THR A 122 9.52 -8.94 -6.06
C THR A 122 8.40 -8.28 -6.86
N SER A 123 7.20 -8.26 -6.31
CA SER A 123 5.99 -7.78 -6.97
C SER A 123 4.92 -7.35 -5.96
N PHE A 124 3.97 -6.51 -6.35
CA PHE A 124 2.89 -6.06 -5.45
C PHE A 124 1.92 -7.18 -5.06
N GLN A 125 1.84 -8.24 -5.85
CA GLN A 125 1.07 -9.45 -5.56
C GLN A 125 1.56 -10.15 -4.28
N GLU A 126 2.86 -10.10 -4.02
CA GLU A 126 3.49 -10.74 -2.87
C GLU A 126 3.53 -9.84 -1.62
N ILE A 127 3.25 -8.55 -1.79
CA ILE A 127 3.15 -7.54 -0.71
C ILE A 127 1.74 -7.62 -0.13
N ASP A 128 1.62 -7.72 1.19
CA ASP A 128 0.31 -7.78 1.85
C ASP A 128 -0.42 -6.43 1.79
N PHE A 129 -1.72 -6.45 2.14
CA PHE A 129 -2.56 -5.24 2.13
C PHE A 129 -1.93 -4.08 2.93
N ASN A 130 -1.35 -4.37 4.09
CA ASN A 130 -0.70 -3.36 4.91
C ASN A 130 0.53 -2.77 4.20
N GLY A 131 1.36 -3.57 3.55
CA GLY A 131 2.49 -3.07 2.77
C GLY A 131 2.04 -2.13 1.66
N VAL A 132 0.99 -2.49 0.92
CA VAL A 132 0.41 -1.66 -0.15
C VAL A 132 -0.14 -0.33 0.41
N VAL A 133 -0.92 -0.38 1.48
CA VAL A 133 -1.47 0.84 2.11
C VAL A 133 -0.38 1.69 2.75
N SER A 134 0.62 1.08 3.40
CA SER A 134 1.79 1.78 3.94
C SER A 134 2.54 2.53 2.85
N TYR A 135 2.79 1.90 1.71
CA TYR A 135 3.40 2.57 0.57
C TYR A 135 2.59 3.81 0.15
N MET A 136 1.28 3.66 -0.08
CA MET A 136 0.43 4.77 -0.50
C MET A 136 0.38 5.91 0.52
N LEU A 137 0.30 5.61 1.82
CA LEU A 137 0.27 6.63 2.87
C LEU A 137 1.57 7.44 2.97
N ASN A 138 2.70 6.79 2.67
CA ASN A 138 4.02 7.33 2.92
C ASN A 138 4.64 8.00 1.68
N CYS A 139 4.19 7.66 0.48
CA CYS A 139 4.68 8.25 -0.77
C CYS A 139 3.83 9.45 -1.19
N LYS A 140 4.48 10.59 -1.43
CA LYS A 140 3.81 11.85 -1.85
C LYS A 140 3.05 11.72 -3.16
N ARG A 141 3.37 10.73 -4.00
CA ARG A 141 2.64 10.44 -5.25
C ARG A 141 1.15 10.19 -5.04
N PHE A 142 0.78 9.67 -3.88
CA PHE A 142 -0.62 9.38 -3.54
C PHE A 142 -1.26 10.48 -2.67
N GLU A 143 -0.67 11.68 -2.62
CA GLU A 143 -1.19 12.79 -1.81
C GLU A 143 -2.62 13.19 -2.17
N SER A 144 -3.00 13.10 -3.45
CA SER A 144 -4.37 13.31 -3.90
C SER A 144 -5.37 12.35 -3.24
N LEU A 145 -4.95 11.12 -2.91
CA LEU A 145 -5.78 10.12 -2.22
C LEU A 145 -5.96 10.41 -0.72
N LEU A 146 -5.16 11.35 -0.20
CA LEU A 146 -5.20 11.77 1.21
C LEU A 146 -5.95 13.09 1.40
N SER A 147 -6.37 13.72 0.30
CA SER A 147 -7.05 15.01 0.33
C SER A 147 -8.54 14.86 0.67
N PHE A 148 -9.03 15.70 1.57
CA PHE A 148 -10.45 15.76 1.94
C PHE A 148 -11.27 16.52 0.88
N PRO A 149 -12.58 16.22 0.71
CA PRO A 149 -13.51 17.26 0.28
C PRO A 149 -13.49 18.36 1.35
N ILE A 150 -13.18 19.60 0.97
CA ILE A 150 -13.23 20.75 1.87
C ILE A 150 -14.70 20.97 2.26
N THR A 151 -15.14 20.38 3.37
CA THR A 151 -16.34 20.82 4.09
C THR A 151 -15.87 21.64 5.27
N THR A 152 -16.21 22.92 5.21
CA THR A 152 -16.01 23.97 6.21
C THR A 152 -16.19 23.49 7.65
N GLY A 153 -15.20 23.76 8.52
CA GLY A 153 -15.41 23.85 9.97
C GLY A 153 -14.44 23.05 10.85
N ASN A 154 -13.41 23.76 11.32
CA ASN A 154 -12.60 23.51 12.53
C ASN A 154 -11.35 22.57 12.42
N PRO A 155 -10.11 23.04 12.70
CA PRO A 155 -8.87 22.29 12.46
C PRO A 155 -8.31 21.48 13.65
N THR A 156 -9.02 21.29 14.76
CA THR A 156 -8.38 20.87 16.04
C THR A 156 -8.45 19.38 16.40
N THR A 157 -8.55 18.46 15.44
CA THR A 157 -8.35 17.02 15.70
C THR A 157 -7.52 16.36 14.59
N HIS A 158 -6.25 16.07 14.89
CA HIS A 158 -5.24 15.60 13.93
C HIS A 158 -5.47 14.15 13.45
N MET A 159 -6.18 14.00 12.32
CA MET A 159 -6.22 12.95 11.27
C MET A 159 -6.34 11.45 11.65
N PRO A 160 -7.15 10.64 10.93
CA PRO A 160 -7.50 10.81 9.50
C PRO A 160 -8.93 10.39 9.09
N ALA A 161 -9.73 11.31 8.57
CA ALA A 161 -10.98 10.90 7.89
C ALA A 161 -10.74 10.28 6.49
N CYS A 162 -9.48 10.24 6.00
CA CYS A 162 -9.19 9.64 4.69
C CYS A 162 -9.25 8.10 4.74
N LEU A 163 -9.76 7.52 3.65
CA LEU A 163 -10.10 6.09 3.56
C LEU A 163 -8.88 5.17 3.67
N LEU A 164 -7.69 5.60 3.24
CA LEU A 164 -6.46 4.81 3.33
C LEU A 164 -6.04 4.55 4.78
N TYR A 165 -6.13 5.55 5.65
CA TYR A 165 -5.83 5.31 7.06
C TYR A 165 -6.91 4.46 7.74
N LYS A 166 -8.19 4.67 7.43
CA LYS A 166 -9.26 3.80 7.94
C LYS A 166 -9.02 2.35 7.54
N ALA A 167 -8.65 2.10 6.28
CA ALA A 167 -8.25 0.78 5.80
C ALA A 167 -7.06 0.18 6.56
N ARG A 168 -6.05 1.00 6.90
CA ARG A 168 -4.92 0.55 7.73
C ARG A 168 -5.37 0.15 9.13
N GLU A 169 -6.26 0.93 9.75
CA GLU A 169 -6.79 0.60 11.08
C GLU A 169 -7.68 -0.65 11.05
N ILE A 170 -8.44 -0.88 9.97
CA ILE A 170 -9.15 -2.14 9.72
C ILE A 170 -8.16 -3.31 9.69
N HIS A 171 -7.09 -3.23 8.90
CA HIS A 171 -6.09 -4.29 8.85
C HIS A 171 -5.49 -4.58 10.24
N LYS A 172 -5.16 -3.55 11.02
CA LYS A 172 -4.66 -3.72 12.39
C LYS A 172 -5.69 -4.41 13.29
N ALA A 173 -6.94 -3.95 13.28
CA ALA A 173 -8.00 -4.52 14.09
C ALA A 173 -8.24 -6.00 13.76
N VAL A 174 -8.25 -6.34 12.48
CA VAL A 174 -8.42 -7.73 12.01
C VAL A 174 -7.20 -8.60 12.35
N ARG A 175 -5.98 -8.12 12.11
CA ARG A 175 -4.75 -8.92 12.30
C ARG A 175 -4.33 -9.06 13.75
N HIS A 176 -4.69 -8.12 14.61
CA HIS A 176 -4.33 -8.10 16.03
C HIS A 176 -5.50 -8.43 16.97
N SER A 177 -6.66 -8.83 16.44
CA SER A 177 -7.77 -9.36 17.25
C SER A 177 -7.32 -10.66 17.92
N ALA A 178 -7.17 -10.63 19.25
CA ALA A 178 -6.69 -11.76 20.04
C ALA A 178 -7.72 -12.90 20.12
N ASP A 179 -9.01 -12.55 20.07
CA ASP A 179 -10.14 -13.47 20.14
C ASP A 179 -10.63 -13.93 18.75
N MET A 180 -10.12 -13.31 17.67
CA MET A 180 -10.48 -13.57 16.28
C MET A 180 -11.98 -13.42 16.04
N LYS A 181 -12.60 -12.40 16.64
CA LYS A 181 -14.02 -12.12 16.58
C LYS A 181 -14.29 -10.73 16.02
N LEU A 182 -15.40 -10.60 15.31
CA LEU A 182 -15.86 -9.34 14.74
C LEU A 182 -17.39 -9.26 14.75
N SER A 183 -17.93 -8.14 15.24
CA SER A 183 -19.37 -7.91 15.23
C SER A 183 -19.90 -7.71 13.80
N ASP A 184 -21.19 -7.93 13.58
CA ASP A 184 -21.81 -7.65 12.27
C ASP A 184 -21.71 -6.17 11.89
N ARG A 185 -21.80 -5.29 12.88
CA ARG A 185 -21.69 -3.83 12.68
C ARG A 185 -20.30 -3.47 12.18
N ASP A 186 -19.26 -3.95 12.86
CA ASP A 186 -17.88 -3.66 12.47
C ASP A 186 -17.58 -4.25 11.09
N LEU A 187 -18.06 -5.46 10.81
CA LEU A 187 -17.94 -6.07 9.48
C LEU A 187 -18.56 -5.18 8.39
N GLN A 188 -19.78 -4.68 8.60
CA GLN A 188 -20.45 -3.80 7.65
C GLN A 188 -19.68 -2.49 7.43
N ASP A 189 -19.17 -1.88 8.51
CA ASP A 189 -18.37 -0.66 8.44
C ASP A 189 -17.04 -0.87 7.71
N TYR A 190 -16.40 -2.02 7.93
CA TYR A 190 -15.15 -2.39 7.27
C TYR A 190 -15.38 -2.56 5.76
N PHE A 191 -16.42 -3.29 5.38
CA PHE A 191 -16.77 -3.49 3.98
C PHE A 191 -17.18 -2.19 3.28
N LYS A 192 -17.92 -1.32 3.97
CA LYS A 192 -18.25 0.01 3.43
C LYS A 192 -16.99 0.81 3.13
N THR A 193 -16.07 0.89 4.10
CA THR A 193 -14.80 1.60 3.97
C THR A 193 -13.96 1.05 2.81
N LEU A 194 -13.79 -0.28 2.71
CA LEU A 194 -13.00 -0.90 1.65
C LEU A 194 -13.64 -0.71 0.26
N LYS A 195 -14.98 -0.77 0.16
CA LYS A 195 -15.68 -0.49 -1.11
C LYS A 195 -15.54 0.97 -1.53
N GLU A 196 -15.72 1.91 -0.60
CA GLU A 196 -15.54 3.34 -0.87
C GLU A 196 -14.12 3.61 -1.36
N LEU A 197 -13.13 3.02 -0.68
CA LEU A 197 -11.73 3.15 -1.03
C LEU A 197 -11.41 2.60 -2.43
N LEU A 198 -12.02 1.49 -2.83
CA LEU A 198 -11.88 0.91 -4.18
C LEU A 198 -12.66 1.66 -5.26
N ARG A 199 -13.75 2.35 -4.90
CA ARG A 199 -14.58 3.08 -5.86
C ARG A 199 -14.03 4.46 -6.16
N ASP A 200 -13.49 5.15 -5.16
CA ASP A 200 -13.06 6.54 -5.29
C ASP A 200 -12.06 6.89 -4.17
N PRO A 201 -10.76 6.57 -4.33
CA PRO A 201 -9.76 6.90 -3.31
C PRO A 201 -9.47 8.41 -3.25
N GLY A 202 -9.97 9.21 -4.19
CA GLY A 202 -9.86 10.66 -4.21
C GLY A 202 -10.51 11.23 -5.46
N LYS A 203 -11.49 12.13 -5.31
CA LYS A 203 -12.20 12.85 -6.37
C LYS A 203 -11.32 13.75 -7.28
N ILE A 204 -10.00 13.62 -7.21
CA ILE A 204 -9.04 14.48 -7.89
C ILE A 204 -7.91 13.61 -8.43
N LEU A 205 -8.15 12.96 -9.57
CA LEU A 205 -7.16 12.62 -10.61
C LEU A 205 -7.92 12.00 -11.79
N SER A 206 -7.43 12.21 -13.00
CA SER A 206 -7.90 11.61 -14.26
C SER A 206 -7.79 10.08 -14.33
N LEU A 207 -7.52 9.41 -13.21
CA LEU A 207 -7.35 7.96 -13.04
C LEU A 207 -8.16 7.49 -11.82
N SER A 208 -9.49 7.62 -11.90
CA SER A 208 -10.38 7.06 -10.89
C SER A 208 -10.35 5.52 -10.93
N LEU A 209 -10.14 4.87 -9.77
CA LEU A 209 -10.34 3.42 -9.60
C LEU A 209 -11.75 2.96 -10.01
N SER A 210 -12.71 3.89 -10.13
CA SER A 210 -14.03 3.61 -10.68
C SER A 210 -14.00 3.00 -12.10
N HIS A 211 -12.94 3.27 -12.87
CA HIS A 211 -12.76 2.73 -14.22
C HIS A 211 -11.79 1.55 -14.28
N ASP A 212 -11.07 1.24 -13.19
CA ASP A 212 -10.16 0.10 -13.13
C ASP A 212 -10.95 -1.22 -13.01
N SER A 213 -10.76 -2.11 -13.96
CA SER A 213 -11.51 -3.37 -14.03
C SER A 213 -11.24 -4.30 -12.84
N HIS A 214 -10.04 -4.27 -12.26
CA HIS A 214 -9.70 -5.07 -11.07
C HIS A 214 -10.36 -4.48 -9.82
N ALA A 215 -10.36 -3.17 -9.66
CA ALA A 215 -11.08 -2.49 -8.59
C ALA A 215 -12.60 -2.77 -8.67
N GLN A 216 -13.19 -2.67 -9.87
CA GLN A 216 -14.61 -3.01 -10.07
C GLN A 216 -14.92 -4.48 -9.79
N ASN A 217 -14.03 -5.39 -10.18
CA ASN A 217 -14.17 -6.81 -9.86
C ASN A 217 -14.03 -7.07 -8.35
N ALA A 218 -13.10 -6.39 -7.68
CA ALA A 218 -12.92 -6.48 -6.23
C ALA A 218 -14.17 -6.00 -5.49
N VAL A 219 -14.76 -4.87 -5.89
CA VAL A 219 -16.04 -4.37 -5.36
C VAL A 219 -17.15 -5.42 -5.50
N LYS A 220 -17.31 -6.02 -6.69
CA LYS A 220 -18.31 -7.07 -6.93
C LYS A 220 -18.05 -8.32 -6.07
N LYS A 221 -16.79 -8.70 -5.87
CA LYS A 221 -16.42 -9.82 -4.99
C LYS A 221 -16.73 -9.49 -3.53
N LEU A 222 -16.45 -8.28 -3.07
CA LEU A 222 -16.80 -7.84 -1.71
C LEU A 222 -18.31 -7.92 -1.47
N GLU A 223 -19.14 -7.50 -2.43
CA GLU A 223 -20.60 -7.60 -2.33
C GLU A 223 -21.07 -9.04 -2.12
N LYS A 224 -20.42 -10.02 -2.76
CA LYS A 224 -20.73 -11.45 -2.58
C LYS A 224 -20.30 -12.03 -1.24
N VAL A 225 -19.29 -11.44 -0.57
CA VAL A 225 -18.82 -11.92 0.74
C VAL A 225 -19.70 -11.40 1.88
N VAL A 226 -20.35 -10.25 1.70
CA VAL A 226 -21.28 -9.68 2.70
C VAL A 226 -22.57 -10.48 2.79
N CYS A 227 -23.12 -10.93 1.65
CA CYS A 227 -24.28 -11.81 1.59
C CYS A 227 -24.02 -13.18 2.23
#